data_AF-A0A3D8J1F6-F1
#
_entry.id   AF-A0A3D8J1F6-F1
#
_cell.length_a   1.000
_cell.length_b   1.000
_cell.length_c   1.000
_cell.angle_alpha   90.00
_cell.angle_beta   90.00
_cell.angle_gamma   90.00
#
_symmetry.space_group_name_H-M   'P 1'
#
loop_
_entity.id
_entity.type
_entity.pdbx_description
1 polymer ?
#
loop_
_entity_poly.entity_id
_entity_poly.type
_entity_poly.pdbx_seq_one_letter_code
_entity_poly.pdbx_strand_id
1 'polypeptide(L)'
;MRVIAFFLILTCPIFSANEVINPDKTWKNPDVSAILKRNTSKLEAYYQQVDKQSREKDFVRFNSKKIISHTQYAKISYREMHKYRSYIILSAFYIDWVGGHNQLDGVTVGGILANERGDKNPKVRYFKFAQRYYSTLHELGKGKKIFSYCAAPYLTSCILIGINEKW
;
A
#
# COMPACT_ATOMS: atom_id res chain seq x y z
N MET A 1 5.09 69.83 18.78
CA MET A 1 5.52 68.83 19.79
C MET A 1 4.34 68.59 20.71
N ARG A 2 3.72 67.42 20.88
CA ARG A 2 4.06 66.02 20.59
C ARG A 2 2.76 65.31 20.19
N VAL A 3 2.80 64.50 19.13
CA VAL A 3 1.71 63.59 18.76
C VAL A 3 1.81 62.37 19.68
N ILE A 4 0.78 62.11 20.48
CA ILE A 4 0.69 60.92 21.33
C ILE A 4 0.22 59.76 20.44
N ALA A 5 1.16 58.89 20.08
CA ALA A 5 0.85 57.65 19.37
C ALA A 5 0.19 56.65 20.35
N PHE A 6 -1.10 56.38 20.13
CA PHE A 6 -1.80 55.27 20.79
C PHE A 6 -1.31 53.95 20.17
N PHE A 7 -0.44 53.24 20.89
CA PHE A 7 -0.11 51.85 20.58
C PHE A 7 -1.28 50.96 21.04
N LEU A 8 -2.09 50.54 20.09
CA LEU A 8 -3.10 49.50 20.28
C LEU A 8 -2.38 48.14 20.36
N ILE A 9 -2.22 47.63 21.58
CA ILE A 9 -1.71 46.27 21.81
C ILE A 9 -2.83 45.31 21.43
N LEU A 10 -2.75 44.70 20.25
CA LEU A 10 -3.56 43.54 19.88
C LEU A 10 -3.10 42.35 20.73
N THR A 11 -3.79 42.09 21.83
CA THR A 11 -3.67 40.83 22.57
C THR A 11 -4.41 39.75 21.80
N CYS A 12 -3.66 38.99 20.99
CA CYS A 12 -4.17 37.78 20.35
C CYS A 12 -4.42 36.74 21.46
N PRO A 13 -5.66 36.25 21.70
CA PRO A 13 -5.87 35.18 22.67
C PRO A 13 -5.23 33.92 22.12
N ILE A 14 -4.26 33.38 22.86
CA ILE A 14 -3.72 32.04 22.62
C ILE A 14 -4.88 31.08 22.90
N PHE A 15 -5.57 30.67 21.84
CA PHE A 15 -6.44 29.50 21.90
C PHE A 15 -5.53 28.28 22.13
N SER A 16 -5.37 27.90 23.39
CA SER A 16 -4.96 26.53 23.73
C SER A 16 -6.06 25.61 23.21
N ALA A 17 -5.85 25.07 22.01
CA ALA A 17 -6.60 23.92 21.55
C ALA A 17 -6.25 22.76 22.46
N ASN A 18 -7.02 22.57 23.53
CA ASN A 18 -7.08 21.29 24.21
C ASN A 18 -7.60 20.30 23.15
N GLU A 19 -6.70 19.47 22.61
CA GLU A 19 -7.11 18.27 21.91
C GLU A 19 -7.96 17.46 22.88
N VAL A 20 -9.28 17.50 22.68
CA VAL A 20 -10.18 16.55 23.32
C VAL A 20 -9.84 15.20 22.71
N ILE A 21 -8.93 14.49 23.37
CA ILE A 21 -8.64 13.09 23.09
C ILE A 21 -9.94 12.36 23.38
N ASN A 22 -10.68 12.04 22.32
CA ASN A 22 -11.88 11.24 22.40
C ASN A 22 -11.46 9.81 22.79
N PRO A 23 -11.72 9.35 24.04
CA PRO A 23 -11.30 8.02 24.50
C PRO A 23 -12.03 6.89 23.76
N ASP A 24 -13.14 7.22 23.05
CA ASP A 24 -13.90 6.29 22.21
C ASP A 24 -13.42 6.22 20.75
N LYS A 25 -12.39 6.98 20.35
CA LYS A 25 -11.65 6.68 19.10
C LYS A 25 -10.72 5.49 19.27
N THR A 26 -11.25 4.39 19.82
CA THR A 26 -10.69 3.08 19.50
C THR A 26 -11.11 2.79 18.06
N TRP A 27 -10.26 3.17 17.09
CA TRP A 27 -10.32 2.53 15.77
C TRP A 27 -10.03 1.04 16.01
N LYS A 28 -11.03 0.27 16.45
CA LYS A 28 -11.00 -1.17 16.38
C LYS A 28 -10.87 -1.46 14.89
N ASN A 29 -9.64 -1.70 14.46
CA ASN A 29 -9.36 -2.14 13.11
C ASN A 29 -10.27 -3.36 12.90
N PRO A 30 -11.23 -3.33 11.95
CA PRO A 30 -12.09 -4.47 11.74
C PRO A 30 -11.17 -5.65 11.43
N ASP A 31 -11.28 -6.78 12.14
CA ASP A 31 -10.31 -7.89 12.12
C ASP A 31 -9.79 -8.12 10.69
N VAL A 32 -8.65 -7.49 10.38
CA VAL A 32 -8.21 -7.34 8.99
C VAL A 32 -7.73 -8.69 8.51
N SER A 33 -7.18 -9.47 9.44
CA SER A 33 -6.87 -10.87 9.26
C SER A 33 -8.10 -11.69 8.86
N ALA A 34 -9.26 -11.51 9.49
CA ALA A 34 -10.49 -12.21 9.13
C ALA A 34 -11.09 -11.72 7.80
N ILE A 35 -11.09 -10.41 7.53
CA ILE A 35 -11.55 -9.86 6.23
C ILE A 35 -10.68 -10.40 5.11
N LEU A 36 -9.35 -10.30 5.25
CA LEU A 36 -8.41 -10.80 4.26
C LEU A 36 -8.56 -12.31 4.08
N LYS A 37 -8.73 -13.07 5.17
CA LYS A 37 -8.96 -14.53 5.11
C LYS A 37 -10.21 -14.86 4.29
N ARG A 38 -11.34 -14.16 4.50
CA ARG A 38 -12.58 -14.34 3.72
C ARG A 38 -12.38 -14.04 2.23
N ASN A 39 -11.56 -13.04 1.91
CA ASN A 39 -11.31 -12.63 0.53
C ASN A 39 -10.17 -13.40 -0.16
N THR A 40 -9.36 -14.16 0.58
CA THR A 40 -8.11 -14.76 0.08
C THR A 40 -8.36 -15.65 -1.14
N SER A 41 -9.32 -16.57 -1.08
CA SER A 41 -9.61 -17.48 -2.20
C SER A 41 -9.98 -16.71 -3.49
N LYS A 42 -10.81 -15.66 -3.37
CA LYS A 42 -11.18 -14.79 -4.50
C LYS A 42 -9.98 -14.03 -5.06
N LEU A 43 -9.12 -13.51 -4.18
CA LEU A 43 -7.90 -12.78 -4.58
C LEU A 43 -6.88 -13.70 -5.25
N GLU A 44 -6.76 -14.95 -4.80
CA GLU A 44 -5.90 -15.95 -5.42
C GLU A 44 -6.37 -16.32 -6.83
N ALA A 45 -7.67 -16.60 -6.99
CA ALA A 45 -8.25 -16.86 -8.30
C ALA A 45 -8.04 -15.67 -9.26
N TYR A 46 -8.28 -14.46 -8.75
CA TYR A 46 -8.04 -13.24 -9.51
C TYR A 46 -6.56 -13.06 -9.90
N TYR A 47 -5.63 -13.29 -8.96
CA TYR A 47 -4.20 -13.23 -9.24
C TYR A 47 -3.79 -14.25 -10.31
N GLN A 48 -4.28 -15.50 -10.21
CA GLN A 48 -4.00 -16.55 -11.19
C GLN A 48 -4.51 -16.18 -12.59
N GLN A 49 -5.70 -15.61 -12.68
CA GLN A 49 -6.25 -15.09 -13.94
C GLN A 49 -5.36 -13.98 -14.52
N VAL A 50 -5.04 -12.96 -13.73
CA VAL A 50 -4.19 -11.85 -14.17
C VAL A 50 -2.81 -12.34 -14.60
N ASP A 51 -2.22 -13.30 -13.88
CA ASP A 51 -0.91 -13.85 -14.20
C ASP A 51 -0.92 -14.65 -15.51
N LYS A 52 -1.98 -15.43 -15.77
CA LYS A 52 -2.20 -16.08 -17.07
C LYS A 52 -2.30 -15.05 -18.20
N GLN A 53 -3.20 -14.08 -18.04
CA GLN A 53 -3.46 -13.04 -19.03
C GLN A 53 -2.25 -12.13 -19.29
N SER A 54 -1.41 -11.90 -18.27
CA SER A 54 -0.16 -11.17 -18.42
C SER A 54 0.85 -11.91 -19.29
N ARG A 55 0.90 -13.25 -19.23
CA ARG A 55 1.77 -14.06 -20.12
C ARG A 55 1.29 -14.04 -21.57
N GLU A 56 -0.02 -14.14 -21.75
CA GLU A 56 -0.68 -14.17 -23.06
C GLU A 56 -0.78 -12.78 -23.71
N LYS A 57 -0.39 -11.73 -22.98
CA LYS A 57 -0.53 -10.31 -23.37
C LYS A 57 -2.00 -9.88 -23.59
N ASP A 58 -2.95 -10.65 -23.05
CA ASP A 58 -4.38 -10.37 -23.02
C ASP A 58 -4.78 -9.72 -21.69
N PHE A 59 -4.27 -8.51 -21.44
CA PHE A 59 -4.32 -7.90 -20.11
C PHE A 59 -5.74 -7.57 -19.61
N VAL A 60 -6.02 -7.95 -18.35
CA VAL A 60 -7.10 -7.33 -17.56
C VAL A 60 -6.89 -5.81 -17.52
N ARG A 61 -7.99 -5.05 -17.59
CA ARG A 61 -7.95 -3.60 -17.51
C ARG A 61 -8.74 -3.07 -16.32
N PHE A 62 -8.19 -2.05 -15.66
CA PHE A 62 -8.86 -1.26 -14.64
C PHE A 62 -8.63 0.22 -14.94
N ASN A 63 -9.71 0.97 -15.15
CA ASN A 63 -9.67 2.37 -15.57
C ASN A 63 -8.68 2.62 -16.73
N SER A 64 -8.80 1.80 -17.78
CA SER A 64 -7.93 1.81 -18.97
C SER A 64 -6.45 1.46 -18.73
N LYS A 65 -6.04 1.15 -17.49
CA LYS A 65 -4.69 0.68 -17.15
C LYS A 65 -4.62 -0.83 -17.26
N LYS A 66 -3.57 -1.35 -17.88
CA LYS A 66 -3.30 -2.79 -17.92
C LYS A 66 -2.88 -3.28 -16.54
N ILE A 67 -3.47 -4.37 -16.05
CA ILE A 67 -3.01 -5.02 -14.83
C ILE A 67 -2.05 -6.12 -15.24
N ILE A 68 -0.84 -6.07 -14.69
CA ILE A 68 0.25 -7.00 -14.98
C ILE A 68 0.61 -7.69 -13.68
N SER A 69 0.68 -9.02 -13.65
CA SER A 69 1.14 -9.73 -12.46
C SER A 69 2.61 -9.39 -12.18
N HIS A 70 2.98 -9.29 -10.92
CA HIS A 70 4.35 -9.01 -10.52
C HIS A 70 5.31 -10.09 -11.03
N THR A 71 4.87 -11.35 -11.04
CA THR A 71 5.66 -12.46 -11.62
C THR A 71 6.00 -12.22 -13.09
N GLN A 72 5.06 -11.72 -13.91
CA GLN A 72 5.37 -11.38 -15.31
C GLN A 72 6.15 -10.08 -15.44
N TYR A 73 5.80 -9.05 -14.67
CA TYR A 73 6.53 -7.79 -14.66
C TYR A 73 8.04 -7.99 -14.41
N ALA A 74 8.41 -8.88 -13.49
CA ALA A 74 9.80 -9.21 -13.19
C ALA A 74 10.56 -9.89 -14.35
N LYS A 75 9.86 -10.41 -15.36
CA LYS A 75 10.43 -11.10 -16.54
C LYS A 75 10.43 -10.23 -17.80
N ILE A 76 9.56 -9.23 -17.87
CA ILE A 76 9.43 -8.37 -19.05
C ILE A 76 10.61 -7.39 -19.07
N SER A 77 11.23 -7.24 -20.25
CA SER A 77 12.32 -6.27 -20.43
C SER A 77 11.82 -4.83 -20.28
N TYR A 78 12.68 -3.94 -19.81
CA TYR A 78 12.37 -2.50 -19.71
C TYR A 78 11.89 -1.91 -21.05
N ARG A 79 12.50 -2.31 -22.18
CA ARG A 79 12.11 -1.90 -23.53
C ARG A 79 10.69 -2.35 -23.89
N GLU A 80 10.29 -3.55 -23.48
CA GLU A 80 8.94 -4.06 -23.72
C GLU A 80 7.92 -3.37 -22.80
N MET A 81 8.27 -3.13 -21.53
CA MET A 81 7.42 -2.38 -20.60
C MET A 81 7.13 -0.96 -21.09
N HIS A 82 8.08 -0.29 -21.73
CA HIS A 82 7.87 1.04 -22.32
C HIS A 82 6.83 1.10 -23.44
N LYS A 83 6.52 -0.04 -24.07
CA LYS A 83 5.43 -0.10 -25.06
C LYS A 83 4.05 0.02 -24.38
N TYR A 84 3.97 -0.16 -23.06
CA TYR A 84 2.74 -0.02 -22.31
C TYR A 84 2.59 1.42 -21.81
N ARG A 85 1.62 2.15 -22.36
CA ARG A 85 1.32 3.54 -21.98
C ARG A 85 0.94 3.70 -20.50
N SER A 86 0.16 2.77 -19.95
CA SER A 86 -0.27 2.81 -18.55
C SER A 86 -0.56 1.41 -18.03
N TYR A 87 -0.06 1.11 -16.83
CA TYR A 87 -0.19 -0.20 -16.21
C TYR A 87 -0.09 -0.12 -14.68
N ILE A 88 -0.60 -1.17 -14.02
CA ILE A 88 -0.57 -1.39 -12.57
C ILE A 88 0.02 -2.78 -12.35
N ILE A 89 0.88 -2.93 -11.34
CA ILE A 89 1.46 -4.22 -10.98
C ILE A 89 0.60 -4.85 -9.88
N LEU A 90 -0.01 -6.00 -10.16
CA LEU A 90 -0.69 -6.81 -9.15
C LEU A 90 0.31 -7.77 -8.52
N SER A 91 0.49 -7.67 -7.20
CA SER A 91 1.42 -8.52 -6.45
C SER A 91 0.65 -9.42 -5.48
N ALA A 92 1.02 -10.69 -5.44
CA ALA A 92 0.69 -11.60 -4.34
C ALA A 92 2.00 -12.00 -3.66
N PHE A 93 2.14 -11.73 -2.37
CA PHE A 93 3.39 -11.94 -1.66
C PHE A 93 3.16 -12.21 -0.17
N TYR A 94 4.17 -12.77 0.47
CA TYR A 94 4.21 -12.99 1.90
C TYR A 94 5.06 -11.91 2.55
N ILE A 95 4.55 -11.33 3.64
CA ILE A 95 5.29 -10.34 4.42
C ILE A 95 6.51 -11.04 5.04
N ASP A 96 7.70 -10.50 4.79
CA ASP A 96 8.93 -10.93 5.47
C ASP A 96 9.26 -10.03 6.66
N TRP A 97 9.07 -8.73 6.50
CA TRP A 97 9.16 -7.72 7.57
C TRP A 97 8.35 -6.47 7.22
N VAL A 98 7.96 -5.72 8.23
CA VAL A 98 7.28 -4.42 8.09
C VAL A 98 8.18 -3.37 8.73
N GLY A 99 8.44 -2.29 7.98
CA GLY A 99 9.28 -1.19 8.42
C GLY A 99 8.69 -0.44 9.61
N GLY A 100 9.58 0.26 10.31
CA GLY A 100 9.18 1.16 11.40
C GLY A 100 8.34 2.32 10.91
N HIS A 101 7.69 2.99 11.86
CA HIS A 101 6.84 4.14 11.59
C HIS A 101 7.66 5.35 11.12
N ASN A 102 7.38 5.86 9.92
CA ASN A 102 7.90 7.15 9.46
C ASN A 102 6.74 8.02 8.94
N GLN A 103 6.49 9.16 9.58
CA GLN A 103 5.38 10.05 9.22
C GLN A 103 5.48 10.63 7.80
N LEU A 104 6.69 10.69 7.22
CA LEU A 104 6.93 11.32 5.92
C LEU A 104 7.09 10.32 4.77
N ASP A 105 7.35 9.05 5.07
CA ASP A 105 7.81 8.07 4.08
C ASP A 105 6.87 6.87 3.89
N GLY A 106 5.72 6.86 4.57
CA GLY A 106 4.80 5.73 4.51
C GLY A 106 5.40 4.48 5.15
N VAL A 107 4.99 3.31 4.67
CA VAL A 107 5.36 2.01 5.25
C VAL A 107 6.07 1.16 4.21
N THR A 108 7.35 0.89 4.44
CA THR A 108 8.11 -0.06 3.62
C THR A 108 7.86 -1.47 4.13
N VAL A 109 7.56 -2.40 3.23
CA VAL A 109 7.34 -3.81 3.53
C VAL A 109 8.31 -4.64 2.70
N GLY A 110 9.09 -5.49 3.37
CA GLY A 110 9.82 -6.57 2.72
C GLY A 110 8.87 -7.71 2.42
N GLY A 111 8.86 -8.19 1.18
CA GLY A 111 7.95 -9.25 0.75
C GLY A 111 8.58 -10.26 -0.20
N ILE A 112 8.19 -11.52 -0.04
CA ILE A 112 8.57 -12.64 -0.92
C ILE A 112 7.39 -12.98 -1.81
N LEU A 113 7.55 -12.97 -3.14
CA LEU A 113 6.46 -13.28 -4.05
C LEU A 113 5.89 -14.67 -3.77
N ALA A 114 4.56 -14.81 -3.88
CA ALA A 114 3.88 -16.03 -3.50
C ALA A 114 4.33 -17.26 -4.30
N ASN A 115 4.77 -17.06 -5.55
CA ASN A 115 5.29 -18.11 -6.43
C ASN A 115 6.76 -18.45 -6.18
N GLU A 116 7.45 -17.74 -5.28
CA GLU A 116 8.85 -17.98 -4.89
C GLU A 116 8.94 -18.47 -3.43
N ARG A 117 7.80 -18.61 -2.76
CA ARG A 117 7.77 -19.12 -1.39
C ARG A 117 8.13 -20.60 -1.40
N GLY A 118 9.20 -20.95 -0.69
CA GLY A 118 9.72 -22.33 -0.62
C GLY A 118 10.92 -22.57 -1.55
N ASP A 119 11.30 -21.59 -2.37
CA ASP A 119 12.54 -21.64 -3.12
C ASP A 119 13.74 -21.65 -2.15
N LYS A 120 14.87 -22.25 -2.58
CA LYS A 120 16.09 -22.32 -1.75
C LYS A 120 16.62 -20.94 -1.35
N ASN A 121 16.45 -19.93 -2.21
CA ASN A 121 16.89 -18.55 -2.02
C ASN A 121 15.76 -17.58 -2.44
N PRO A 122 14.72 -17.38 -1.62
CA PRO A 122 13.62 -16.50 -1.97
C PRO A 122 14.08 -15.04 -2.01
N LYS A 123 13.70 -14.30 -3.05
CA LYS A 123 14.11 -12.90 -3.19
C LYS A 123 13.15 -11.97 -2.43
N VAL A 124 13.67 -11.28 -1.43
CA VAL A 124 12.97 -10.19 -0.76
C VAL A 124 12.88 -8.99 -1.70
N ARG A 125 11.67 -8.46 -1.86
CA ARG A 125 11.36 -7.24 -2.62
C ARG A 125 10.78 -6.20 -1.69
N TYR A 126 10.97 -4.93 -2.03
CA TYR A 126 10.53 -3.80 -1.24
C TYR A 126 9.24 -3.24 -1.86
N PHE A 127 8.21 -3.12 -1.02
CA PHE A 127 6.91 -2.55 -1.37
C PHE A 127 6.65 -1.34 -0.49
N LYS A 128 6.27 -0.21 -1.08
CA LYS A 128 5.99 1.02 -0.32
C LYS A 128 4.50 1.31 -0.29
N PHE A 129 3.93 1.28 0.90
CA PHE A 129 2.52 1.53 1.16
C PHE A 129 2.32 2.92 1.78
N ALA A 130 1.12 3.48 1.61
CA ALA A 130 0.76 4.71 2.31
C ALA A 130 0.72 4.53 3.83
N GLN A 131 0.96 5.60 4.59
CA GLN A 131 1.07 5.58 6.05
C GLN A 131 -0.15 4.97 6.75
N ARG A 132 -1.34 5.15 6.19
CA ARG A 132 -2.60 4.59 6.73
C ARG A 132 -2.60 3.07 6.84
N TYR A 133 -1.75 2.37 6.09
CA TYR A 133 -1.63 0.92 6.16
C TYR A 133 -0.75 0.44 7.32
N TYR A 134 -0.10 1.34 8.07
CA TYR A 134 0.88 0.99 9.10
C TYR A 134 0.33 -0.02 10.12
N SER A 135 -0.75 0.33 10.82
CA SER A 135 -1.33 -0.54 11.85
C SER A 135 -1.80 -1.86 11.26
N THR A 136 -2.41 -1.83 10.08
CA THR A 136 -2.88 -3.03 9.37
C THR A 136 -1.74 -3.96 8.96
N LEU A 137 -0.65 -3.44 8.43
CA LEU A 137 0.50 -4.24 8.01
C LEU A 137 1.22 -4.86 9.22
N HIS A 138 1.35 -4.11 10.32
CA HIS A 138 1.88 -4.62 11.58
C HIS A 138 0.97 -5.70 12.22
N GLU A 139 -0.35 -5.51 12.17
CA GLU A 139 -1.33 -6.48 12.64
C GLU A 139 -1.31 -7.79 11.82
N LEU A 140 -1.19 -7.68 10.49
CA LEU A 140 -1.06 -8.85 9.61
C LEU A 140 0.25 -9.60 9.85
N GLY A 141 1.35 -8.87 10.06
CA GLY A 141 2.62 -9.41 10.51
C GLY A 141 3.35 -10.33 9.52
N LYS A 142 4.53 -10.79 9.93
CA LYS A 142 5.39 -11.67 9.14
C LYS A 142 4.68 -12.99 8.80
N GLY A 143 4.90 -13.47 7.58
CA GLY A 143 4.40 -14.75 7.08
C GLY A 143 2.96 -14.70 6.55
N LYS A 144 2.25 -13.58 6.71
CA LYS A 144 0.92 -13.41 6.14
C LYS A 144 0.99 -13.17 4.63
N LYS A 145 0.14 -13.87 3.88
CA LYS A 145 -0.06 -13.63 2.45
C LYS A 145 -0.93 -12.39 2.26
N ILE A 146 -0.46 -11.43 1.47
CA ILE A 146 -1.19 -10.22 1.12
C ILE A 146 -1.16 -9.97 -0.38
N PHE A 147 -2.07 -9.11 -0.83
CA PHE A 147 -2.23 -8.74 -2.23
C PHE A 147 -2.18 -7.22 -2.37
N SER A 148 -1.51 -6.72 -3.40
CA SER A 148 -1.44 -5.28 -3.62
C SER A 148 -1.48 -4.90 -5.09
N TYR A 149 -1.98 -3.70 -5.35
CA TYR A 149 -1.73 -2.97 -6.58
C TYR A 149 -0.61 -1.98 -6.34
N CYS A 150 0.44 -2.02 -7.17
CA CYS A 150 1.57 -1.12 -7.06
C CYS A 150 1.80 -0.35 -8.35
N ALA A 151 2.16 0.91 -8.21
CA ALA A 151 2.67 1.73 -9.30
C ALA A 151 4.09 1.27 -9.69
N ALA A 152 4.32 1.19 -11.00
CA ALA A 152 5.62 0.89 -11.59
C ALA A 152 6.46 2.18 -11.78
N PRO A 153 7.79 2.07 -11.98
CA PRO A 153 8.60 0.85 -12.02
C PRO A 153 9.14 0.39 -10.67
N TYR A 154 9.11 1.26 -9.65
CA TYR A 154 9.80 1.04 -8.37
C TYR A 154 8.91 0.51 -7.25
N LEU A 155 7.63 0.21 -7.50
CA LEU A 155 6.68 -0.26 -6.47
C LEU A 155 6.59 0.71 -5.27
N THR A 156 6.78 2.00 -5.56
CA THR A 156 6.88 3.09 -4.58
C THR A 156 5.52 3.59 -4.08
N SER A 157 4.43 3.11 -4.68
CA SER A 157 3.07 3.41 -4.24
C SER A 157 2.23 2.16 -4.41
N CYS A 158 1.94 1.50 -3.29
CA CYS A 158 1.15 0.29 -3.21
C CYS A 158 -0.13 0.51 -2.42
N ILE A 159 -1.21 -0.10 -2.91
CA ILE A 159 -2.53 -0.15 -2.30
C ILE A 159 -2.74 -1.60 -1.87
N LEU A 160 -2.99 -1.83 -0.59
CA LEU A 160 -3.35 -3.14 -0.05
C LEU A 160 -4.80 -3.45 -0.45
N ILE A 161 -5.02 -4.59 -1.11
CA ILE A 161 -6.35 -4.99 -1.58
C ILE A 161 -6.90 -6.17 -0.77
N GLY A 162 -8.22 -6.28 -0.72
CA GLY A 162 -8.89 -7.39 -0.04
C GLY A 162 -9.14 -7.19 1.45
N ILE A 163 -8.88 -5.99 1.98
CA ILE A 163 -9.05 -5.63 3.40
C ILE A 163 -10.28 -4.74 3.67
N ASN A 164 -11.17 -4.57 2.67
CA ASN A 164 -12.40 -3.78 2.77
C ASN A 164 -12.19 -2.33 3.26
N GLU A 165 -11.19 -1.64 2.71
CA GLU A 165 -11.02 -0.20 2.97
C GLU A 165 -12.25 0.58 2.49
N LYS A 166 -12.75 1.46 3.36
CA LYS A 166 -13.64 2.55 2.97
C LYS A 166 -12.76 3.71 2.50
N TRP A 167 -12.99 4.20 1.29
CA TRP A 167 -12.31 5.34 0.69
C TRP A 167 -13.12 6.61 0.85
#